data_AF-A0A0B4EBS6-F1
#
_entry.id   AF-A0A0B4EBS6-F1
#
_cell.length_a   1.000
_cell.length_b   1.000
_cell.length_c   1.000
_cell.angle_alpha   90.00
_cell.angle_beta   90.00
_cell.angle_gamma   90.00
#
_symmetry.space_group_name_H-M   'P 1'
#
loop_
_entity.id
_entity.type
_entity.pdbx_description
1 polymer ?
#
loop_
_entity_poly.entity_id
_entity_poly.type
_entity_poly.pdbx_seq_one_letter_code
_entity_poly.pdbx_strand_id
1 'polypeptide(L)'
;MSSEACRAMMMACSASDTLGPAHMVFLVGGAGNGKSKLAAEVVANVRGIRKGGGSVFAQRCYEFDLPNGRALRVLNDATIPPVDRQGSALRRDIASALRGKEHFLGCINRGVLIGEQSERSKLKDDDEKVASDIVAWLLNGELRCQGAEEPCLDLVVGQEGGNYQFAKVRAAGKVTAVLHLVYMDSASLLENWPEPPLMEQADAALPTVELRVTPLGGVERADVATAFEPCLTNLARNFQKELRLDELDPIAANARSLSKDIVARGWCSLMRGAEILSGTHFSYRELWALSAHSLVGPASSDTMSRLARHVAESLEKIQSKGIRERVAGAVALGNLRSHMMLFEAGASSTGGEANIFNWPRTTSDAMKAVHFADPLKHFGPSTGHGSADIDEALDGLKDGKYPGADLVSRDEAVGAYWGKLDARIEEIVQEAIDPDKESGLALKERSNLLSWYGRYMYRLVALVRGWPAYVSVVTAWQETWLDAFSSGRLDASLEDAILEIVAPVSEGAHKAMFTFLQPRVTQGEPNAPKVRIEIPRNDMNLSARVEGDRVELEIRLRSQREDHASAVTSLDFHLLREAMAGLEGHGFTDSRLIIEPRIERLRAAMVAAQMHSGGDRNRFNFSDRNYDETR
;
A
#
# COMPACT_ATOMS: atom_id res chain seq x y z
N MET A 1 -13.19 -1.20 -11.79
CA MET A 1 -14.40 -1.38 -10.95
C MET A 1 -15.11 -0.06 -10.61
N SER A 2 -14.48 0.92 -9.94
CA SER A 2 -15.20 2.14 -9.48
C SER A 2 -15.90 2.93 -10.60
N SER A 3 -15.20 3.15 -11.73
CA SER A 3 -15.78 3.86 -12.89
C SER A 3 -16.98 3.08 -13.48
N GLU A 4 -16.87 1.77 -13.61
CA GLU A 4 -17.97 0.93 -14.12
C GLU A 4 -19.18 0.88 -13.17
N ALA A 5 -18.98 0.84 -11.85
CA ALA A 5 -20.07 0.92 -10.89
C ALA A 5 -20.81 2.27 -11.00
N CYS A 6 -20.06 3.36 -11.17
CA CYS A 6 -20.62 4.68 -11.47
C CYS A 6 -21.36 4.69 -12.82
N ARG A 7 -20.84 4.02 -13.85
CA ARG A 7 -21.49 3.88 -15.14
C ARG A 7 -22.80 3.10 -15.06
N ALA A 8 -22.86 2.04 -14.27
CA ALA A 8 -24.09 1.29 -13.99
C ALA A 8 -25.17 2.19 -13.40
N MET A 9 -24.81 3.03 -12.43
CA MET A 9 -25.70 4.05 -11.88
C MET A 9 -26.13 5.07 -12.94
N MET A 10 -25.22 5.60 -13.75
CA MET A 10 -25.55 6.57 -14.80
C MET A 10 -26.56 6.01 -15.82
N MET A 11 -26.41 4.74 -16.19
CA MET A 11 -27.36 4.03 -17.05
C MET A 11 -28.74 3.93 -16.39
N ALA A 12 -28.79 3.54 -15.12
CA ALA A 12 -30.04 3.46 -14.36
C ALA A 12 -30.73 4.81 -14.20
N CYS A 13 -29.97 5.88 -13.95
CA CYS A 13 -30.49 7.25 -13.88
C CYS A 13 -31.05 7.77 -15.20
N SER A 14 -30.66 7.17 -16.34
CA SER A 14 -31.03 7.61 -17.69
C SER A 14 -32.11 6.73 -18.34
N ALA A 15 -32.52 5.62 -17.71
CA ALA A 15 -33.50 4.69 -18.27
C ALA A 15 -34.91 5.32 -18.36
N SER A 16 -35.58 5.17 -19.52
CA SER A 16 -36.79 5.92 -19.86
C SER A 16 -38.11 5.34 -19.33
N ASP A 17 -38.25 4.02 -19.12
CA ASP A 17 -39.60 3.42 -19.15
C ASP A 17 -40.02 2.38 -18.09
N THR A 18 -39.22 2.05 -17.08
CA THR A 18 -39.75 1.25 -15.95
C THR A 18 -38.99 1.57 -14.68
N LEU A 19 -39.70 1.93 -13.60
CA LEU A 19 -39.14 2.11 -12.25
C LEU A 19 -38.62 0.76 -11.71
N GLY A 20 -37.52 0.26 -12.25
CA GLY A 20 -36.78 -0.93 -11.82
C GLY A 20 -36.20 -0.77 -10.40
N PRO A 21 -35.25 -1.58 -9.94
CA PRO A 21 -34.67 -1.37 -8.60
C PRO A 21 -33.98 0.01 -8.50
N ALA A 22 -33.87 0.57 -7.29
CA ALA A 22 -32.97 1.69 -7.03
C ALA A 22 -31.50 1.22 -7.15
N HIS A 23 -30.61 2.08 -7.63
CA HIS A 23 -29.17 1.73 -7.74
C HIS A 23 -28.40 2.53 -6.71
N MET A 24 -27.68 1.82 -5.85
CA MET A 24 -26.85 2.39 -4.81
C MET A 24 -25.38 2.00 -5.06
N VAL A 25 -24.50 2.98 -5.14
CA VAL A 25 -23.05 2.77 -5.32
C VAL A 25 -22.35 3.34 -4.10
N PHE A 26 -21.52 2.51 -3.47
CA PHE A 26 -20.74 2.86 -2.28
C PHE A 26 -19.26 2.83 -2.64
N LEU A 27 -18.63 4.00 -2.63
CA LEU A 27 -17.19 4.17 -2.80
C LEU A 27 -16.57 4.29 -1.41
N VAL A 28 -15.96 3.20 -0.93
CA VAL A 28 -15.35 3.14 0.42
C VAL A 28 -13.84 3.28 0.30
N GLY A 29 -13.25 4.14 1.11
CA GLY A 29 -11.78 4.21 1.24
C GLY A 29 -11.28 5.51 1.86
N GLY A 30 -9.96 5.67 1.94
CA GLY A 30 -9.32 6.87 2.50
C GLY A 30 -9.56 8.16 1.71
N ALA A 31 -9.21 9.29 2.32
CA ALA A 31 -9.20 10.58 1.63
C ALA A 31 -8.12 10.59 0.53
N GLY A 32 -8.44 11.18 -0.62
CA GLY A 32 -7.51 11.28 -1.75
C GLY A 32 -7.58 10.15 -2.78
N ASN A 33 -8.49 9.18 -2.64
CA ASN A 33 -8.63 8.06 -3.59
C ASN A 33 -9.48 8.39 -4.84
N GLY A 34 -9.88 9.65 -5.05
CA GLY A 34 -10.65 10.06 -6.23
C GLY A 34 -12.17 9.88 -6.15
N LYS A 35 -12.73 9.56 -4.96
CA LYS A 35 -14.18 9.41 -4.74
C LYS A 35 -15.00 10.60 -5.27
N SER A 36 -14.64 11.82 -4.89
CA SER A 36 -15.34 13.05 -5.30
C SER A 36 -15.20 13.34 -6.80
N LYS A 37 -14.11 12.92 -7.45
CA LYS A 37 -13.95 13.03 -8.91
C LYS A 37 -15.00 12.16 -9.61
N LEU A 38 -15.14 10.90 -9.21
CA LEU A 38 -16.13 9.98 -9.76
C LEU A 38 -17.56 10.47 -9.48
N ALA A 39 -17.83 11.02 -8.29
CA ALA A 39 -19.13 11.60 -8.00
C ALA A 39 -19.46 12.82 -8.87
N ALA A 40 -18.49 13.71 -9.11
CA ALA A 40 -18.66 14.84 -10.02
C ALA A 40 -18.90 14.37 -11.46
N GLU A 41 -18.23 13.31 -11.90
CA GLU A 41 -18.42 12.70 -13.22
C GLU A 41 -19.83 12.10 -13.38
N VAL A 42 -20.33 11.38 -12.36
CA VAL A 42 -21.72 10.89 -12.36
C VAL A 42 -22.69 12.06 -12.49
N VAL A 43 -22.56 13.09 -11.65
CA VAL A 43 -23.44 14.26 -11.66
C VAL A 43 -23.41 15.01 -12.99
N ALA A 44 -22.25 15.12 -13.64
CA ALA A 44 -22.10 15.79 -14.92
C ALA A 44 -22.81 15.05 -16.08
N ASN A 45 -22.92 13.73 -15.98
CA ASN A 45 -23.48 12.88 -17.03
C ASN A 45 -24.96 12.52 -16.80
N VAL A 46 -25.44 12.53 -15.55
CA VAL A 46 -26.87 12.40 -15.28
C VAL A 46 -27.55 13.73 -15.60
N ARG A 47 -28.59 13.70 -16.44
CA ARG A 47 -29.37 14.89 -16.84
C ARG A 47 -30.31 15.38 -15.73
N GLY A 48 -29.85 15.38 -14.48
CA GLY A 48 -30.64 15.70 -13.30
C GLY A 48 -30.64 17.20 -12.98
N ILE A 49 -31.73 17.69 -12.40
CA ILE A 49 -31.87 19.06 -11.91
C ILE A 49 -31.58 19.07 -10.41
N ARG A 50 -30.56 19.82 -9.97
CA ARG A 50 -30.19 19.90 -8.55
C ARG A 50 -31.31 20.53 -7.72
N LYS A 51 -31.68 19.88 -6.61
CA LYS A 51 -32.55 20.46 -5.57
C LYS A 51 -31.77 21.43 -4.70
N GLY A 52 -32.32 22.63 -4.52
CA GLY A 52 -31.70 23.70 -3.72
C GLY A 52 -30.65 24.51 -4.48
N GLY A 53 -30.27 25.66 -3.91
CA GLY A 53 -29.28 26.57 -4.50
C GLY A 53 -27.84 26.08 -4.35
N GLY A 54 -26.93 26.68 -5.13
CA GLY A 54 -25.49 26.51 -4.92
C GLY A 54 -25.07 27.09 -3.57
N SER A 55 -24.32 26.32 -2.78
CA SER A 55 -23.73 26.78 -1.52
C SER A 55 -22.28 27.19 -1.74
N VAL A 56 -21.83 28.19 -0.98
CA VAL A 56 -20.41 28.62 -0.95
C VAL A 56 -19.50 27.55 -0.34
N PHE A 57 -20.06 26.69 0.52
CA PHE A 57 -19.35 25.59 1.19
C PHE A 57 -19.78 24.22 0.67
N ALA A 58 -18.90 23.23 0.78
CA ALA A 58 -19.22 21.84 0.45
C ALA A 58 -20.37 21.33 1.33
N GLN A 59 -21.41 20.77 0.70
CA GLN A 59 -22.51 20.12 1.42
C GLN A 59 -22.18 18.64 1.66
N ARG A 60 -22.76 18.08 2.72
CA ARG A 60 -22.71 16.63 2.99
C ARG A 60 -23.38 15.86 1.86
N CYS A 61 -24.62 16.23 1.51
CA CYS A 61 -25.43 15.58 0.48
C CYS A 61 -25.86 16.59 -0.59
N TYR A 62 -25.89 16.13 -1.84
CA TYR A 62 -26.49 16.81 -2.97
C TYR A 62 -27.64 15.96 -3.52
N GLU A 63 -28.77 16.58 -3.83
CA GLU A 63 -29.95 15.88 -4.35
C GLU A 63 -30.30 16.39 -5.75
N PHE A 64 -30.72 15.49 -6.63
CA PHE A 64 -31.05 15.78 -8.03
C PHE A 64 -32.35 15.10 -8.41
N ASP A 65 -33.29 15.83 -9.02
CA ASP A 65 -34.45 15.26 -9.70
C ASP A 65 -34.04 14.77 -11.08
N LEU A 66 -34.34 13.52 -11.39
CA LEU A 66 -33.99 12.87 -12.64
C LEU A 66 -35.16 12.93 -13.65
N PRO A 67 -34.88 12.93 -14.96
CA PRO A 67 -35.93 12.95 -16.00
C PRO A 67 -36.90 11.76 -15.95
N ASN A 68 -36.46 10.63 -15.39
CA ASN A 68 -37.27 9.42 -15.22
C ASN A 68 -38.20 9.47 -13.99
N GLY A 69 -38.28 10.61 -13.30
CA GLY A 69 -39.15 10.83 -12.14
C GLY A 69 -38.59 10.33 -10.80
N ARG A 70 -37.37 9.79 -10.76
CA ARG A 70 -36.65 9.46 -9.51
C ARG A 70 -35.76 10.59 -9.04
N ALA A 71 -35.26 10.49 -7.81
CA ALA A 71 -34.16 11.31 -7.34
C ALA A 71 -32.84 10.54 -7.31
N LEU A 72 -31.74 11.26 -7.47
CA LEU A 72 -30.38 10.83 -7.15
C LEU A 72 -29.88 11.62 -5.95
N ARG A 73 -29.47 10.92 -4.89
CA ARG A 73 -28.77 11.48 -3.74
C ARG A 73 -27.28 11.15 -3.83
N VAL A 74 -26.44 12.17 -3.75
CA VAL A 74 -24.98 12.05 -3.73
C VAL A 74 -24.47 12.51 -2.38
N LEU A 75 -24.02 11.56 -1.56
CA LEU A 75 -23.28 11.82 -0.32
C LEU A 75 -21.81 12.08 -0.69
N ASN A 76 -21.40 13.34 -0.63
CA ASN A 76 -20.08 13.80 -1.05
C ASN A 76 -18.97 13.44 -0.06
N ASP A 77 -19.24 13.58 1.23
CA ASP A 77 -18.31 13.16 2.28
C ASP A 77 -19.07 12.77 3.54
N ALA A 78 -19.00 11.49 3.89
CA ALA A 78 -19.64 10.94 5.07
C ALA A 78 -19.11 11.50 6.41
N THR A 79 -17.98 12.21 6.41
CA THR A 79 -17.41 12.85 7.61
C THR A 79 -18.01 14.22 7.92
N ILE A 80 -18.62 14.90 6.95
CA ILE A 80 -19.25 16.21 7.19
C ILE A 80 -20.52 15.99 8.02
N PRO A 81 -20.64 16.53 9.25
CA PRO A 81 -21.80 16.26 10.08
C PRO A 81 -23.08 16.81 9.43
N PRO A 82 -24.24 16.16 9.64
CA PRO A 82 -25.52 16.69 9.19
C PRO A 82 -25.85 17.99 9.94
N VAL A 83 -26.73 18.82 9.37
CA VAL A 83 -27.13 20.12 9.95
C VAL A 83 -27.73 19.95 11.36
N ASP A 84 -28.45 18.86 11.58
CA ASP A 84 -29.06 18.50 12.86
C ASP A 84 -28.07 17.93 13.90
N ARG A 85 -26.81 17.67 13.49
CA ARG A 85 -25.73 17.02 14.28
C ARG A 85 -26.13 15.73 14.99
N GLN A 86 -27.20 15.07 14.55
CA GLN A 86 -27.63 13.81 15.15
C GLN A 86 -26.65 12.69 14.80
N GLY A 87 -26.49 11.73 15.72
CA GLY A 87 -25.66 10.54 15.53
C GLY A 87 -26.18 9.64 14.40
N SER A 88 -25.35 8.68 13.98
CA SER A 88 -25.66 7.71 12.93
C SER A 88 -26.15 8.36 11.62
N ALA A 89 -25.42 9.36 11.14
CA ALA A 89 -25.83 10.18 10.00
C ALA A 89 -25.84 9.37 8.71
N LEU A 90 -24.81 8.55 8.48
CA LEU A 90 -24.71 7.72 7.28
C LEU A 90 -25.85 6.70 7.21
N ARG A 91 -26.17 6.03 8.34
CA ARG A 91 -27.29 5.09 8.39
C ARG A 91 -28.61 5.76 7.98
N ARG A 92 -28.87 6.97 8.50
CA ARG A 92 -30.09 7.72 8.20
C ARG A 92 -30.13 8.18 6.74
N ASP A 93 -29.00 8.58 6.16
CA ASP A 93 -28.89 8.93 4.75
C ASP A 93 -29.29 7.75 3.84
N ILE A 94 -28.80 6.54 4.16
CA ILE A 94 -29.12 5.29 3.44
C ILE A 94 -30.60 4.91 3.62
N ALA A 95 -31.10 4.89 4.86
CA ALA A 95 -32.50 4.55 5.14
C ALA A 95 -33.47 5.51 4.45
N SER A 96 -33.14 6.80 4.42
CA SER A 96 -33.92 7.81 3.71
C SER A 96 -33.96 7.56 2.20
N ALA A 97 -32.83 7.19 1.59
CA ALA A 97 -32.76 6.87 0.16
C ALA A 97 -33.56 5.60 -0.18
N LEU A 98 -33.53 4.58 0.69
CA LEU A 98 -34.34 3.36 0.55
C LEU A 98 -35.84 3.68 0.59
N ARG A 99 -36.29 4.46 1.59
CA ARG A 99 -37.69 4.93 1.71
C ARG A 99 -38.17 5.68 0.48
N GLY A 100 -37.32 6.58 -0.04
CA GLY A 100 -37.62 7.38 -1.23
C GLY A 100 -37.48 6.63 -2.55
N LYS A 101 -36.98 5.39 -2.55
CA LYS A 101 -36.60 4.62 -3.75
C LYS A 101 -35.66 5.42 -4.68
N GLU A 102 -34.75 6.17 -4.05
CA GLU A 102 -33.80 7.06 -4.72
C GLU A 102 -32.54 6.30 -5.14
N HIS A 103 -31.91 6.73 -6.23
CA HIS A 103 -30.54 6.32 -6.50
C HIS A 103 -29.60 6.97 -5.47
N PHE A 104 -28.55 6.26 -5.05
CA PHE A 104 -27.67 6.72 -3.98
C PHE A 104 -26.19 6.52 -4.30
N LEU A 105 -25.41 7.59 -4.35
CA LEU A 105 -23.96 7.53 -4.48
C LEU A 105 -23.29 7.96 -3.17
N GLY A 106 -22.63 7.02 -2.49
CA GLY A 106 -21.97 7.24 -1.22
C GLY A 106 -20.44 7.34 -1.33
N CYS A 107 -19.87 8.51 -1.07
CA CYS A 107 -18.42 8.67 -0.86
C CYS A 107 -18.09 8.53 0.64
N ILE A 108 -17.61 7.35 1.03
CA ILE A 108 -17.52 6.96 2.44
C ILE A 108 -16.06 6.75 2.86
N ASN A 109 -15.68 7.33 3.99
CA ASN A 109 -14.40 7.06 4.64
C ASN A 109 -14.57 5.92 5.64
N ARG A 110 -13.67 4.92 5.61
CA ARG A 110 -13.79 3.69 6.43
C ARG A 110 -13.91 3.98 7.93
N GLY A 111 -13.24 5.02 8.43
CA GLY A 111 -13.33 5.44 9.84
C GLY A 111 -14.73 5.88 10.30
N VAL A 112 -15.61 6.31 9.38
CA VAL A 112 -17.00 6.68 9.72
C VAL A 112 -17.82 5.44 10.04
N LEU A 113 -17.56 4.32 9.37
CA LEU A 113 -18.34 3.08 9.50
C LEU A 113 -18.29 2.49 10.93
N ILE A 114 -17.17 2.65 11.64
CA ILE A 114 -17.01 2.16 13.02
C ILE A 114 -17.99 2.86 13.96
N GLY A 115 -18.14 4.18 13.84
CA GLY A 115 -19.06 4.98 14.67
C GLY A 115 -20.53 4.84 14.28
N GLU A 116 -20.82 4.26 13.12
CA GLU A 116 -22.18 4.09 12.58
C GLU A 116 -22.77 2.71 12.91
N GLN A 117 -21.99 1.79 13.50
CA GLN A 117 -22.50 0.50 13.94
C GLN A 117 -23.57 0.66 15.03
N SER A 118 -24.63 -0.14 14.91
CA SER A 118 -25.68 -0.21 15.93
C SER A 118 -26.25 -1.63 15.97
N GLU A 119 -26.78 -2.01 17.13
CA GLU A 119 -27.48 -3.29 17.27
C GLU A 119 -28.83 -3.20 16.54
N ARG A 120 -29.02 -4.09 15.55
CA ARG A 120 -30.25 -4.22 14.76
C ARG A 120 -31.51 -4.30 15.64
N SER A 121 -31.43 -4.97 16.79
CA SER A 121 -32.53 -5.18 17.74
C SER A 121 -33.07 -3.89 18.38
N LYS A 122 -32.32 -2.79 18.34
CA LYS A 122 -32.74 -1.49 18.89
C LYS A 122 -33.49 -0.62 17.87
N LEU A 123 -33.55 -1.04 16.61
CA LEU A 123 -34.16 -0.28 15.51
C LEU A 123 -35.60 -0.73 15.26
N LYS A 124 -36.50 0.24 15.12
CA LYS A 124 -37.94 -0.01 14.93
C LYS A 124 -38.38 0.05 13.46
N ASP A 125 -37.64 0.79 12.62
CA ASP A 125 -37.94 0.98 11.21
C ASP A 125 -37.19 -0.04 10.35
N ASP A 126 -37.88 -0.66 9.39
CA ASP A 126 -37.31 -1.73 8.57
C ASP A 126 -36.22 -1.21 7.62
N ASP A 127 -36.38 -0.01 7.06
CA ASP A 127 -35.34 0.61 6.23
C ASP A 127 -34.12 1.00 7.06
N GLU A 128 -34.28 1.37 8.34
CA GLU A 128 -33.15 1.58 9.25
C GLU A 128 -32.43 0.27 9.62
N LYS A 129 -33.16 -0.83 9.77
CA LYS A 129 -32.54 -2.16 9.97
C LYS A 129 -31.70 -2.55 8.76
N VAL A 130 -32.26 -2.44 7.54
CA VAL A 130 -31.54 -2.72 6.28
C VAL A 130 -30.34 -1.78 6.13
N ALA A 131 -30.49 -0.49 6.41
CA ALA A 131 -29.37 0.45 6.39
C ALA A 131 -28.28 0.08 7.39
N SER A 132 -28.64 -0.44 8.57
CA SER A 132 -27.67 -0.96 9.55
C SER A 132 -26.94 -2.21 9.04
N ASP A 133 -27.62 -3.10 8.32
CA ASP A 133 -26.98 -4.26 7.68
C ASP A 133 -26.03 -3.81 6.57
N ILE A 134 -26.44 -2.83 5.75
CA ILE A 134 -25.58 -2.24 4.71
C ILE A 134 -24.33 -1.65 5.38
N VAL A 135 -24.45 -0.87 6.46
CA VAL A 135 -23.28 -0.31 7.16
C VAL A 135 -22.36 -1.41 7.71
N ALA A 136 -22.92 -2.49 8.27
CA ALA A 136 -22.14 -3.63 8.74
C ALA A 136 -21.41 -4.33 7.58
N TRP A 137 -22.11 -4.52 6.46
CA TRP A 137 -21.57 -5.09 5.23
C TRP A 137 -20.45 -4.21 4.63
N LEU A 138 -20.65 -2.90 4.56
CA LEU A 138 -19.62 -1.95 4.11
C LEU A 138 -18.34 -2.03 4.94
N LEU A 139 -18.44 -2.32 6.25
CA LEU A 139 -17.28 -2.41 7.14
C LEU A 139 -16.55 -3.75 7.02
N ASN A 140 -17.31 -4.85 7.05
CA ASN A 140 -16.76 -6.19 7.26
C ASN A 140 -16.83 -7.09 6.03
N GLY A 141 -17.48 -6.67 4.94
CA GLY A 141 -17.77 -7.52 3.78
C GLY A 141 -18.78 -8.65 4.05
N GLU A 142 -19.13 -8.89 5.32
CA GLU A 142 -20.01 -9.97 5.76
C GLU A 142 -21.45 -9.49 6.00
N LEU A 143 -22.42 -10.31 5.59
CA LEU A 143 -23.82 -10.12 5.93
C LEU A 143 -24.16 -10.81 7.25
N ARG A 144 -24.94 -10.11 8.08
CA ARG A 144 -25.44 -10.63 9.36
C ARG A 144 -26.81 -11.30 9.28
N CYS A 145 -27.53 -11.23 8.15
CA CYS A 145 -28.91 -11.72 8.05
C CYS A 145 -29.20 -12.44 6.74
N GLN A 146 -29.66 -13.69 6.84
CA GLN A 146 -30.34 -14.46 5.81
C GLN A 146 -31.73 -14.82 6.35
N GLY A 147 -32.81 -14.46 5.65
CA GLY A 147 -34.18 -14.75 6.10
C GLY A 147 -35.24 -14.40 5.06
N ALA A 148 -36.34 -15.14 5.03
CA ALA A 148 -37.33 -15.11 3.94
C ALA A 148 -38.51 -14.12 4.12
N GLU A 149 -38.73 -13.56 5.32
CA GLU A 149 -39.97 -12.83 5.65
C GLU A 149 -39.80 -11.36 6.14
N GLU A 150 -38.63 -10.75 6.00
CA GLU A 150 -38.41 -9.30 6.21
C GLU A 150 -37.60 -8.72 5.04
N PRO A 151 -37.55 -7.39 4.83
CA PRO A 151 -36.62 -6.86 3.85
C PRO A 151 -35.19 -7.30 4.18
N CYS A 152 -34.58 -8.03 3.26
CA CYS A 152 -33.31 -8.72 3.45
C CYS A 152 -32.30 -8.27 2.41
N LEU A 153 -31.03 -8.29 2.82
CA LEU A 153 -29.90 -8.03 1.95
C LEU A 153 -29.36 -9.38 1.49
N ASP A 154 -29.46 -9.67 0.18
CA ASP A 154 -28.98 -10.89 -0.43
C ASP A 154 -27.67 -10.62 -1.16
N LEU A 155 -26.58 -11.26 -0.71
CA LEU A 155 -25.34 -11.31 -1.49
C LEU A 155 -25.54 -12.22 -2.70
N VAL A 156 -25.03 -11.78 -3.85
CA VAL A 156 -24.96 -12.65 -5.03
C VAL A 156 -23.67 -13.46 -4.94
N VAL A 157 -23.80 -14.71 -4.52
CA VAL A 157 -22.69 -15.67 -4.31
C VAL A 157 -21.86 -15.82 -5.59
N GLY A 158 -20.53 -15.84 -5.46
CA GLY A 158 -19.59 -16.05 -6.56
C GLY A 158 -19.18 -14.79 -7.34
N GLN A 159 -19.47 -13.60 -6.80
CA GLN A 159 -19.15 -12.29 -7.40
C GLN A 159 -18.40 -11.38 -6.40
N GLU A 160 -17.67 -11.98 -5.46
CA GLU A 160 -16.85 -11.29 -4.47
C GLU A 160 -15.43 -11.14 -5.02
N GLY A 161 -15.11 -9.96 -5.56
CA GLY A 161 -13.72 -9.56 -5.75
C GLY A 161 -13.22 -8.90 -4.46
N GLY A 162 -11.95 -9.06 -4.11
CA GLY A 162 -11.40 -8.46 -2.89
C GLY A 162 -11.54 -6.92 -2.80
N ASN A 163 -11.82 -6.24 -3.92
CA ASN A 163 -12.07 -4.80 -4.00
C ASN A 163 -13.49 -4.43 -4.51
N TYR A 164 -14.36 -5.40 -4.82
CA TYR A 164 -15.71 -5.17 -5.33
C TYR A 164 -16.69 -6.23 -4.83
N GLN A 165 -17.85 -5.77 -4.35
CA GLN A 165 -18.94 -6.65 -3.96
C GLN A 165 -20.28 -6.16 -4.49
N PHE A 166 -21.22 -7.09 -4.64
CA PHE A 166 -22.55 -6.82 -5.18
C PHE A 166 -23.64 -7.49 -4.34
N ALA A 167 -24.68 -6.73 -4.02
CA ALA A 167 -25.81 -7.22 -3.24
C ALA A 167 -27.14 -6.68 -3.79
N LYS A 168 -28.22 -7.38 -3.46
CA LYS A 168 -29.60 -6.97 -3.78
C LYS A 168 -30.40 -6.85 -2.49
N VAL A 169 -31.17 -5.77 -2.36
CA VAL A 169 -32.17 -5.65 -1.29
C VAL A 169 -33.49 -6.17 -1.84
N ARG A 170 -34.10 -7.11 -1.12
CA ARG A 170 -35.43 -7.63 -1.43
C ARG A 170 -36.42 -7.21 -0.36
N ALA A 171 -37.63 -6.86 -0.77
CA ALA A 171 -38.77 -6.69 0.10
C ALA A 171 -39.98 -7.40 -0.52
N ALA A 172 -40.67 -8.25 0.26
CA ALA A 172 -41.79 -9.07 -0.22
C ALA A 172 -41.47 -9.85 -1.53
N GLY A 173 -40.27 -10.43 -1.60
CA GLY A 173 -39.79 -11.22 -2.75
C GLY A 173 -39.36 -10.40 -3.98
N LYS A 174 -39.55 -9.08 -4.00
CA LYS A 174 -39.16 -8.20 -5.12
C LYS A 174 -37.87 -7.46 -4.80
N VAL A 175 -36.99 -7.32 -5.79
CA VAL A 175 -35.77 -6.51 -5.66
C VAL A 175 -36.16 -5.03 -5.64
N THR A 176 -35.87 -4.35 -4.54
CA THR A 176 -36.15 -2.92 -4.37
C THR A 176 -34.91 -2.06 -4.64
N ALA A 177 -33.72 -2.59 -4.39
CA ALA A 177 -32.46 -1.93 -4.70
C ALA A 177 -31.34 -2.92 -5.11
N VAL A 178 -30.41 -2.45 -5.91
CA VAL A 178 -29.13 -3.10 -6.24
C VAL A 178 -27.98 -2.26 -5.71
N LEU A 179 -26.98 -2.93 -5.15
CA LEU A 179 -25.89 -2.31 -4.39
C LEU A 179 -24.56 -2.71 -5.02
N HIS A 180 -23.76 -1.70 -5.38
CA HIS A 180 -22.37 -1.87 -5.80
C HIS A 180 -21.47 -1.31 -4.70
N LEU A 181 -20.61 -2.14 -4.14
CA LEU A 181 -19.62 -1.74 -3.14
C LEU A 181 -18.24 -1.83 -3.77
N VAL A 182 -17.49 -0.73 -3.75
CA VAL A 182 -16.11 -0.69 -4.24
C VAL A 182 -15.18 -0.18 -3.16
N TYR A 183 -14.23 -1.03 -2.74
CA TYR A 183 -13.15 -0.69 -1.82
C TYR A 183 -11.99 -0.07 -2.59
N MET A 184 -11.91 1.26 -2.57
CA MET A 184 -10.86 2.03 -3.24
C MET A 184 -9.56 2.08 -2.45
N ASP A 185 -9.52 1.54 -1.23
CA ASP A 185 -8.34 1.45 -0.36
C ASP A 185 -7.75 0.04 -0.27
N SER A 186 -8.34 -0.95 -0.93
CA SER A 186 -7.85 -2.34 -1.04
C SER A 186 -7.15 -2.63 -2.37
N ALA A 187 -6.76 -1.58 -3.09
CA ALA A 187 -6.23 -1.66 -4.44
C ALA A 187 -5.08 -0.66 -4.62
N SER A 188 -3.87 -1.17 -4.80
CA SER A 188 -2.71 -0.35 -5.16
C SER A 188 -2.90 0.33 -6.52
N LEU A 189 -2.57 1.62 -6.59
CA LEU A 189 -2.51 2.38 -7.84
C LEU A 189 -1.23 2.11 -8.65
N LEU A 190 -0.34 1.25 -8.13
CA LEU A 190 0.98 0.96 -8.68
C LEU A 190 1.07 -0.44 -9.31
N GLU A 191 -0.05 -1.18 -9.31
CA GLU A 191 -0.21 -2.42 -10.06
C GLU A 191 -1.04 -2.19 -11.32
N ASN A 192 -0.99 -3.15 -12.24
CA ASN A 192 -1.77 -3.10 -13.46
C ASN A 192 -3.19 -3.65 -13.22
N TRP A 193 -4.19 -2.81 -13.49
CA TRP A 193 -5.60 -3.18 -13.41
C TRP A 193 -6.15 -3.30 -14.83
N PRO A 194 -6.43 -4.53 -15.32
CA PRO A 194 -7.03 -4.69 -16.63
C PRO A 194 -8.37 -3.95 -16.74
N GLU A 195 -8.72 -3.53 -17.95
CA GLU A 195 -10.03 -2.92 -18.17
C GLU A 195 -11.11 -3.99 -18.00
N PRO A 196 -12.14 -3.74 -17.17
CA PRO A 196 -13.28 -4.65 -17.08
C PRO A 196 -14.01 -4.73 -18.42
N PRO A 197 -14.59 -5.90 -18.76
CA PRO A 197 -15.50 -5.98 -19.89
C PRO A 197 -16.62 -4.95 -19.73
N LEU A 198 -17.07 -4.40 -20.87
CA LEU A 198 -18.18 -3.46 -20.88
C LEU A 198 -19.43 -4.09 -20.27
N MET A 199 -20.07 -3.35 -19.38
CA MET A 199 -21.28 -3.80 -18.73
C MET A 199 -22.47 -3.87 -19.71
N GLU A 200 -23.18 -5.01 -19.70
CA GLU A 200 -24.37 -5.22 -20.54
C GLU A 200 -25.68 -4.82 -19.82
N GLN A 201 -25.74 -4.96 -18.50
CA GLN A 201 -26.95 -4.72 -17.68
C GLN A 201 -26.61 -3.97 -16.39
N ALA A 202 -27.39 -2.93 -16.07
CA ALA A 202 -27.14 -2.08 -14.90
C ALA A 202 -27.48 -2.75 -13.55
N ASP A 203 -28.36 -3.75 -13.53
CA ASP A 203 -28.87 -4.44 -12.34
C ASP A 203 -28.19 -5.81 -12.08
N ALA A 204 -27.07 -6.04 -12.76
CA ALA A 204 -26.21 -7.19 -12.62
C ALA A 204 -24.89 -6.82 -11.91
N ALA A 205 -24.25 -7.85 -11.33
CA ALA A 205 -22.90 -7.70 -10.80
C ALA A 205 -21.93 -7.39 -11.94
N LEU A 206 -20.92 -6.55 -11.64
CA LEU A 206 -19.87 -6.26 -12.60
C LEU A 206 -18.94 -7.48 -12.74
N PRO A 207 -18.48 -7.80 -13.96
CA PRO A 207 -17.47 -8.83 -14.14
C PRO A 207 -16.23 -8.48 -13.32
N THR A 208 -15.81 -9.41 -12.46
CA THR A 208 -14.59 -9.26 -11.67
C THR A 208 -13.39 -9.28 -12.60
N VAL A 209 -12.47 -8.34 -12.39
CA VAL A 209 -11.19 -8.30 -13.10
C VAL A 209 -10.11 -8.74 -12.14
N GLU A 210 -9.35 -9.74 -12.55
CA GLU A 210 -8.23 -10.24 -11.79
C GLU A 210 -7.08 -9.23 -11.81
N LEU A 211 -6.54 -8.94 -10.61
CA LEU A 211 -5.36 -8.10 -10.46
C LEU A 211 -4.16 -8.80 -11.07
N ARG A 212 -3.39 -8.09 -11.90
CA ARG A 212 -2.11 -8.58 -12.42
C ARG A 212 -0.97 -8.07 -11.56
N VAL A 213 -0.55 -8.90 -10.61
CA VAL A 213 0.66 -8.67 -9.81
C VAL A 213 1.86 -9.19 -10.59
N THR A 214 2.87 -8.34 -10.76
CA THR A 214 4.16 -8.73 -11.35
C THR A 214 5.26 -8.55 -10.29
N PRO A 215 5.94 -9.62 -9.87
CA PRO A 215 7.00 -9.56 -8.87
C PRO A 215 8.13 -8.60 -9.25
N LEU A 216 8.61 -7.79 -8.30
CA LEU A 216 9.61 -6.76 -8.56
C LEU A 216 10.97 -7.31 -9.02
N GLY A 217 11.36 -8.49 -8.54
CA GLY A 217 12.57 -9.18 -8.96
C GLY A 217 12.49 -9.88 -10.32
N GLY A 218 11.30 -9.92 -10.94
CA GLY A 218 11.08 -10.57 -12.23
C GLY A 218 11.62 -9.74 -13.41
N VAL A 219 12.21 -10.42 -14.40
CA VAL A 219 12.75 -9.79 -15.62
C VAL A 219 11.69 -8.97 -16.37
N GLU A 220 10.44 -9.42 -16.34
CA GLU A 220 9.32 -8.78 -17.03
C GLU A 220 8.86 -7.48 -16.36
N ARG A 221 9.23 -7.20 -15.09
CA ARG A 221 8.68 -6.05 -14.36
C ARG A 221 8.99 -4.70 -15.04
N ALA A 222 10.15 -4.58 -15.67
CA ALA A 222 10.53 -3.35 -16.39
C ALA A 222 9.61 -3.06 -17.60
N ASP A 223 8.99 -4.09 -18.17
CA ASP A 223 8.13 -4.00 -19.34
C ASP A 223 6.64 -3.88 -18.98
N VAL A 224 6.28 -4.20 -17.74
CA VAL A 224 4.89 -4.12 -17.28
C VAL A 224 4.51 -2.69 -16.93
N ALA A 225 3.58 -2.14 -17.70
CA ALA A 225 3.00 -0.83 -17.43
C ALA A 225 2.23 -0.83 -16.10
N THR A 226 2.31 0.29 -15.37
CA THR A 226 1.58 0.49 -14.11
C THR A 226 0.46 1.51 -14.26
N ALA A 227 -0.59 1.43 -13.45
CA ALA A 227 -1.73 2.35 -13.58
C ALA A 227 -1.36 3.83 -13.33
N PHE A 228 -0.33 4.11 -12.53
CA PHE A 228 0.12 5.47 -12.22
C PHE A 228 1.23 6.01 -13.14
N GLU A 229 1.92 5.16 -13.91
CA GLU A 229 2.98 5.57 -14.85
C GLU A 229 2.52 6.69 -15.81
N PRO A 230 1.34 6.62 -16.46
CA PRO A 230 0.88 7.70 -17.35
C PRO A 230 0.68 9.03 -16.62
N CYS A 231 0.29 9.00 -15.34
CA CYS A 231 0.13 10.19 -14.52
C CYS A 231 1.49 10.86 -14.29
N LEU A 232 2.49 10.09 -13.85
CA LEU A 232 3.84 10.58 -13.58
C LEU A 232 4.53 11.11 -14.85
N THR A 233 4.49 10.34 -15.94
CA THR A 233 5.13 10.74 -17.21
C THR A 233 4.50 12.00 -17.79
N ASN A 234 3.16 12.11 -17.76
CA ASN A 234 2.48 13.32 -18.25
C ASN A 234 2.75 14.54 -17.36
N LEU A 235 2.80 14.38 -16.04
CA LEU A 235 3.20 15.44 -15.12
C LEU A 235 4.61 15.93 -15.46
N ALA A 236 5.58 15.02 -15.58
CA ALA A 236 6.97 15.35 -15.88
C ALA A 236 7.12 16.02 -17.26
N ARG A 237 6.42 15.53 -18.30
CA ARG A 237 6.41 16.13 -19.64
C ARG A 237 5.83 17.54 -19.65
N ASN A 238 4.72 17.76 -18.95
CA ASN A 238 4.10 19.08 -18.88
C ASN A 238 4.97 20.05 -18.10
N PHE A 239 5.53 19.61 -16.98
CA PHE A 239 6.47 20.39 -16.19
C PHE A 239 7.72 20.77 -17.00
N GLN A 240 8.27 19.83 -17.78
CA GLN A 240 9.43 20.08 -18.65
C GLN A 240 9.17 21.15 -19.71
N LYS A 241 7.96 21.21 -20.30
CA LYS A 241 7.61 22.21 -21.32
C LYS A 241 7.67 23.65 -20.79
N GLU A 242 7.49 23.83 -19.49
CA GLU A 242 7.46 25.14 -18.83
C GLU A 242 8.85 25.59 -18.34
N LEU A 243 9.84 24.69 -18.31
CA LEU A 243 11.19 24.97 -17.81
C LEU A 243 12.14 25.49 -18.89
N ARG A 244 13.07 26.36 -18.48
CA ARG A 244 14.22 26.74 -19.31
C ARG A 244 15.25 25.61 -19.31
N LEU A 245 15.79 25.30 -20.49
CA LEU A 245 16.66 24.13 -20.72
C LEU A 245 18.13 24.43 -20.44
N ASP A 246 18.51 24.69 -19.17
CA ASP A 246 19.90 24.45 -18.78
C ASP A 246 20.10 22.94 -18.60
N GLU A 247 21.10 22.38 -19.27
CA GLU A 247 21.36 20.93 -19.27
C GLU A 247 21.99 20.43 -17.98
N LEU A 248 22.51 21.34 -17.15
CA LEU A 248 23.05 21.07 -15.82
C LEU A 248 22.04 21.36 -14.70
N ASP A 249 20.84 21.85 -15.01
CA ASP A 249 19.79 22.09 -14.01
C ASP A 249 19.23 20.74 -13.51
N PRO A 250 19.33 20.44 -12.20
CA PRO A 250 18.87 19.18 -11.63
C PRO A 250 17.35 19.01 -11.71
N ILE A 251 16.58 20.10 -11.66
CA ILE A 251 15.12 20.08 -11.75
C ILE A 251 14.68 19.75 -13.18
N ALA A 252 15.32 20.38 -14.17
CA ALA A 252 15.11 20.06 -15.57
C ALA A 252 15.55 18.62 -15.89
N ALA A 253 16.65 18.16 -15.30
CA ALA A 253 17.10 16.78 -15.42
C ALA A 253 16.10 15.80 -14.80
N ASN A 254 15.51 16.09 -13.63
CA ASN A 254 14.49 15.25 -12.99
C ASN A 254 13.25 15.10 -13.87
N ALA A 255 12.74 16.22 -14.39
CA ALA A 255 11.60 16.23 -15.30
C ALA A 255 11.88 15.42 -16.57
N ARG A 256 13.08 15.55 -17.14
CA ARG A 256 13.50 14.78 -18.31
C ARG A 256 13.57 13.30 -18.03
N SER A 257 14.22 12.87 -16.94
CA SER A 257 14.34 11.46 -16.56
C SER A 257 12.97 10.85 -16.29
N LEU A 258 12.11 11.49 -15.47
CA LEU A 258 10.77 11.00 -15.12
C LEU A 258 9.76 11.06 -16.28
N SER A 259 10.06 11.78 -17.36
CA SER A 259 9.23 11.78 -18.58
C SER A 259 9.39 10.50 -19.42
N LYS A 260 10.42 9.69 -19.12
CA LYS A 260 10.71 8.41 -19.76
C LYS A 260 9.93 7.29 -19.07
N ASP A 261 9.25 6.48 -19.87
CA ASP A 261 8.37 5.42 -19.39
C ASP A 261 9.13 4.39 -18.53
N ILE A 262 10.32 3.96 -18.96
CA ILE A 262 11.16 3.01 -18.20
C ILE A 262 11.55 3.53 -16.81
N VAL A 263 11.89 4.82 -16.70
CA VAL A 263 12.23 5.45 -15.42
C VAL A 263 10.99 5.62 -14.54
N ALA A 264 9.86 6.02 -15.14
CA ALA A 264 8.59 6.15 -14.42
C ALA A 264 8.10 4.80 -13.87
N ARG A 265 8.30 3.69 -14.60
CA ARG A 265 8.03 2.33 -14.11
C ARG A 265 8.94 1.93 -12.96
N GLY A 266 10.23 2.25 -13.05
CA GLY A 266 11.17 2.08 -11.94
C GLY A 266 10.69 2.83 -10.69
N TRP A 267 10.32 4.10 -10.84
CA TRP A 267 9.73 4.90 -9.76
C TRP A 267 8.46 4.26 -9.19
N CYS A 268 7.51 3.83 -10.02
CA CYS A 268 6.27 3.19 -9.57
C CYS A 268 6.54 1.87 -8.83
N SER A 269 7.50 1.09 -9.30
CA SER A 269 7.92 -0.18 -8.67
C SER A 269 8.59 0.05 -7.31
N LEU A 270 9.43 1.07 -7.20
CA LEU A 270 10.00 1.52 -5.93
C LEU A 270 8.91 1.93 -4.94
N MET A 271 7.93 2.72 -5.39
CA MET A 271 6.79 3.12 -4.56
C MET A 271 5.92 1.92 -4.17
N ARG A 272 5.78 0.92 -5.04
CA ARG A 272 5.03 -0.31 -4.74
C ARG A 272 5.73 -1.10 -3.64
N GLY A 273 7.06 -1.19 -3.73
CA GLY A 273 7.88 -1.67 -2.63
C GLY A 273 7.60 -0.93 -1.33
N ALA A 274 7.62 0.41 -1.36
CA ALA A 274 7.32 1.20 -0.17
C ALA A 274 5.95 0.91 0.45
N GLU A 275 4.89 0.69 -0.35
CA GLU A 275 3.57 0.27 0.15
C GLU A 275 3.63 -1.08 0.89
N ILE A 276 4.35 -2.05 0.33
CA ILE A 276 4.48 -3.40 0.89
C ILE A 276 5.29 -3.36 2.20
N LEU A 277 6.42 -2.64 2.21
CA LEU A 277 7.25 -2.49 3.42
C LEU A 277 6.49 -1.79 4.56
N SER A 278 5.70 -0.75 4.26
CA SER A 278 4.95 -0.01 5.29
C SER A 278 3.61 -0.63 5.65
N GLY A 279 3.08 -1.54 4.82
CA GLY A 279 1.74 -2.10 4.96
C GLY A 279 0.63 -1.08 4.69
N THR A 280 0.89 -0.04 3.91
CA THR A 280 -0.06 1.04 3.61
C THR A 280 -0.13 1.34 2.12
N HIS A 281 -1.33 1.40 1.56
CA HIS A 281 -1.54 1.82 0.17
C HIS A 281 -1.48 3.34 0.03
N PHE A 282 -0.88 3.81 -1.06
CA PHE A 282 -0.83 5.22 -1.41
C PHE A 282 -2.08 5.64 -2.18
N SER A 283 -2.69 6.72 -1.72
CA SER A 283 -3.74 7.44 -2.43
C SER A 283 -3.18 8.24 -3.61
N TYR A 284 -4.04 8.67 -4.55
CA TYR A 284 -3.62 9.60 -5.62
C TYR A 284 -2.98 10.87 -5.06
N ARG A 285 -3.46 11.35 -3.92
CA ARG A 285 -2.91 12.53 -3.23
C ARG A 285 -1.47 12.30 -2.76
N GLU A 286 -1.18 11.12 -2.22
CA GLU A 286 0.15 10.76 -1.75
C GLU A 286 1.09 10.54 -2.93
N LEU A 287 0.67 9.80 -3.95
CA LEU A 287 1.47 9.61 -5.16
C LEU A 287 1.73 10.94 -5.88
N TRP A 288 0.77 11.87 -5.89
CA TRP A 288 1.02 13.23 -6.38
C TRP A 288 2.00 14.02 -5.55
N ALA A 289 1.91 13.95 -4.23
CA ALA A 289 2.87 14.59 -3.35
C ALA A 289 4.29 14.02 -3.57
N LEU A 290 4.43 12.70 -3.68
CA LEU A 290 5.70 12.02 -3.95
C LEU A 290 6.25 12.34 -5.35
N SER A 291 5.39 12.46 -6.36
CA SER A 291 5.79 12.86 -7.71
C SER A 291 6.32 14.30 -7.74
N ALA A 292 5.61 15.22 -7.08
CA ALA A 292 6.07 16.61 -6.94
C ALA A 292 7.37 16.70 -6.14
N HIS A 293 7.48 15.94 -5.06
CA HIS A 293 8.68 15.83 -4.23
C HIS A 293 9.88 15.29 -5.03
N SER A 294 9.64 14.34 -5.94
CA SER A 294 10.68 13.81 -6.84
C SER A 294 11.16 14.84 -7.85
N LEU A 295 10.32 15.79 -8.24
CA LEU A 295 10.68 16.84 -9.21
C LEU A 295 11.40 18.00 -8.56
N VAL A 296 10.86 18.54 -7.45
CA VAL A 296 11.30 19.81 -6.84
C VAL A 296 11.52 19.77 -5.33
N GLY A 297 11.38 18.60 -4.70
CA GLY A 297 11.44 18.45 -3.24
C GLY A 297 10.23 19.05 -2.51
N PRO A 298 10.29 19.14 -1.16
CA PRO A 298 9.22 19.70 -0.34
C PRO A 298 9.20 21.23 -0.43
N ALA A 299 8.69 21.74 -1.54
CA ALA A 299 8.76 23.17 -1.85
C ALA A 299 7.45 23.90 -1.55
N SER A 300 7.52 24.87 -0.62
CA SER A 300 6.53 25.96 -0.52
C SER A 300 6.90 27.10 -1.47
N SER A 301 5.99 28.08 -1.68
CA SER A 301 6.30 29.25 -2.52
C SER A 301 7.56 30.01 -2.09
N ASP A 302 7.81 30.12 -0.78
CA ASP A 302 9.05 30.69 -0.23
C ASP A 302 10.27 29.80 -0.53
N THR A 303 10.12 28.49 -0.31
CA THR A 303 11.16 27.50 -0.57
C THR A 303 11.59 27.48 -2.04
N MET A 304 10.65 27.62 -2.97
CA MET A 304 10.94 27.65 -4.41
C MET A 304 11.88 28.80 -4.80
N SER A 305 11.69 29.98 -4.23
CA SER A 305 12.57 31.14 -4.51
C SER A 305 13.98 30.92 -3.97
N ARG A 306 14.11 30.30 -2.79
CA ARG A 306 15.40 29.92 -2.20
C ARG A 306 16.06 28.78 -2.99
N LEU A 307 15.30 27.81 -3.46
CA LEU A 307 15.77 26.70 -4.27
C LEU A 307 16.33 27.20 -5.60
N ALA A 308 15.61 28.07 -6.30
CA ALA A 308 16.07 28.66 -7.56
C ALA A 308 17.41 29.40 -7.40
N ARG A 309 17.56 30.18 -6.33
CA ARG A 309 18.83 30.84 -6.00
C ARG A 309 19.94 29.83 -5.71
N HIS A 310 19.65 28.81 -4.91
CA HIS A 310 20.61 27.76 -4.56
C HIS A 310 21.10 26.98 -5.80
N VAL A 311 20.20 26.68 -6.74
CA VAL A 311 20.56 26.05 -8.02
C VAL A 311 21.49 26.97 -8.82
N ALA A 312 21.14 28.25 -8.98
CA ALA A 312 21.97 29.21 -9.70
C ALA A 312 23.39 29.35 -9.10
N GLU A 313 23.48 29.52 -7.78
CA GLU A 313 24.77 29.59 -7.06
C GLU A 313 25.59 28.30 -7.20
N SER A 314 24.92 27.14 -7.23
CA SER A 314 25.60 25.85 -7.35
C SER A 314 26.06 25.57 -8.79
N LEU A 315 25.34 26.08 -9.79
CA LEU A 315 25.76 26.09 -11.20
C LEU A 315 26.97 26.99 -11.44
N GLU A 316 27.08 28.12 -10.75
CA GLU A 316 28.30 28.94 -10.80
C GLU A 316 29.49 28.20 -10.18
N LYS A 317 29.28 27.51 -9.04
CA LYS A 317 30.30 26.71 -8.36
C LYS A 317 30.78 25.53 -9.19
N ILE A 318 29.90 24.80 -9.87
CA ILE A 318 30.29 23.62 -10.69
C ILE A 318 31.15 24.01 -11.91
N GLN A 319 31.08 25.28 -12.33
CA GLN A 319 31.88 25.87 -13.41
C GLN A 319 33.15 26.58 -12.90
N SER A 320 33.38 26.61 -11.58
CA SER A 320 34.52 27.33 -11.02
C SER A 320 35.87 26.65 -11.36
N LYS A 321 36.95 27.41 -11.22
CA LYS A 321 38.31 26.89 -11.45
C LYS A 321 38.80 26.00 -10.30
N GLY A 322 38.26 26.18 -9.09
CA GLY A 322 38.70 25.48 -7.89
C GLY A 322 37.99 24.15 -7.71
N ILE A 323 38.75 23.06 -7.56
CA ILE A 323 38.20 21.71 -7.39
C ILE A 323 37.25 21.59 -6.18
N ARG A 324 37.58 22.22 -5.04
CA ARG A 324 36.72 22.19 -3.84
C ARG A 324 35.36 22.85 -4.08
N GLU A 325 35.33 23.96 -4.80
CA GLU A 325 34.08 24.65 -5.17
C GLU A 325 33.28 23.84 -6.19
N ARG A 326 33.95 23.26 -7.20
CA ARG A 326 33.30 22.37 -8.17
C ARG A 326 32.67 21.16 -7.51
N VAL A 327 33.37 20.51 -6.58
CA VAL A 327 32.84 19.40 -5.79
C VAL A 327 31.65 19.84 -4.95
N ALA A 328 31.74 20.99 -4.28
CA ALA A 328 30.62 21.52 -3.50
C ALA A 328 29.38 21.81 -4.37
N GLY A 329 29.58 22.36 -5.57
CA GLY A 329 28.52 22.58 -6.56
C GLY A 329 27.92 21.27 -7.07
N ALA A 330 28.76 20.28 -7.41
CA ALA A 330 28.33 18.96 -7.88
C ALA A 330 27.51 18.21 -6.83
N VAL A 331 27.97 18.20 -5.56
CA VAL A 331 27.23 17.59 -4.45
C VAL A 331 25.90 18.29 -4.22
N ALA A 332 25.89 19.63 -4.21
CA ALA A 332 24.67 20.41 -4.02
C ALA A 332 23.63 20.13 -5.12
N LEU A 333 24.03 20.16 -6.39
CA LEU A 333 23.12 19.85 -7.51
C LEU A 333 22.72 18.36 -7.53
N GLY A 334 23.63 17.45 -7.22
CA GLY A 334 23.36 16.01 -7.15
C GLY A 334 22.33 15.66 -6.06
N ASN A 335 22.38 16.32 -4.91
CA ASN A 335 21.38 16.17 -3.84
C ASN A 335 19.97 16.64 -4.23
N LEU A 336 19.85 17.43 -5.31
CA LEU A 336 18.58 17.85 -5.90
C LEU A 336 18.07 16.89 -6.98
N ARG A 337 18.76 15.77 -7.24
CA ARG A 337 18.26 14.73 -8.15
C ARG A 337 17.16 13.90 -7.49
N SER A 338 16.20 13.42 -8.27
CA SER A 338 15.02 12.69 -7.78
C SER A 338 15.37 11.53 -6.85
N HIS A 339 16.35 10.70 -7.23
CA HIS A 339 16.79 9.54 -6.44
C HIS A 339 17.46 9.92 -5.10
N MET A 340 17.94 11.15 -4.93
CA MET A 340 18.46 11.65 -3.64
C MET A 340 17.35 12.33 -2.84
N MET A 341 16.61 13.25 -3.47
CA MET A 341 15.55 14.02 -2.81
C MET A 341 14.46 13.14 -2.20
N LEU A 342 14.09 12.04 -2.86
CA LEU A 342 13.07 11.11 -2.37
C LEU A 342 13.35 10.59 -0.96
N PHE A 343 14.61 10.46 -0.56
CA PHE A 343 14.99 9.87 0.73
C PHE A 343 15.58 10.87 1.73
N GLU A 344 16.14 11.99 1.25
CA GLU A 344 16.83 12.96 2.12
C GLU A 344 16.06 14.27 2.30
N ALA A 345 15.28 14.69 1.30
CA ALA A 345 14.63 15.99 1.35
C ALA A 345 13.47 15.97 2.36
N GLY A 346 13.46 16.96 3.27
CA GLY A 346 12.44 17.11 4.30
C GLY A 346 12.56 16.17 5.50
N ALA A 347 13.57 15.28 5.51
CA ALA A 347 13.90 14.46 6.67
C ALA A 347 14.46 15.32 7.82
N SER A 348 14.20 14.93 9.07
CA SER A 348 14.85 15.55 10.23
C SER A 348 16.31 15.11 10.29
N SER A 349 17.20 15.84 9.63
CA SER A 349 18.64 15.56 9.66
C SER A 349 19.18 15.67 11.10
N THR A 350 19.78 14.59 11.61
CA THR A 350 20.59 14.57 12.84
C THR A 350 22.08 14.85 12.58
N GLY A 351 22.50 15.09 11.33
CA GLY A 351 23.90 15.34 10.97
C GLY A 351 24.05 16.48 9.98
N GLY A 352 24.88 17.47 10.32
CA GLY A 352 25.21 18.61 9.48
C GLY A 352 26.27 18.26 8.44
N GLU A 353 25.86 17.72 7.29
CA GLU A 353 26.70 17.77 6.09
C GLU A 353 26.59 19.18 5.48
N ALA A 354 27.73 19.89 5.41
CA ALA A 354 27.81 21.15 4.67
C ALA A 354 27.52 20.88 3.19
N ASN A 355 26.70 21.74 2.55
CA ASN A 355 26.19 21.66 1.16
C ASN A 355 24.82 20.99 0.95
N ILE A 356 24.07 20.70 2.01
CA ILE A 356 22.66 20.29 1.88
C ILE A 356 21.74 21.53 1.83
N PHE A 357 20.84 21.58 0.86
CA PHE A 357 19.77 22.57 0.84
C PHE A 357 18.87 22.40 2.06
N ASN A 358 18.60 23.48 2.79
CA ASN A 358 17.80 23.44 4.01
C ASN A 358 16.29 23.28 3.70
N TRP A 359 15.88 22.03 3.47
CA TRP A 359 14.49 21.67 3.24
C TRP A 359 13.61 21.91 4.48
N PRO A 360 12.37 22.38 4.30
CA PRO A 360 11.41 22.37 5.39
C PRO A 360 11.14 20.93 5.82
N ARG A 361 10.97 20.71 7.14
CA ARG A 361 10.58 19.39 7.64
C ARG A 361 9.19 19.03 7.14
N THR A 362 9.07 17.88 6.50
CA THR A 362 7.81 17.35 6.01
C THR A 362 7.64 15.94 6.53
N THR A 363 6.50 15.68 7.19
CA THR A 363 6.16 14.34 7.68
C THR A 363 4.78 13.95 7.15
N SER A 364 4.76 12.93 6.31
CA SER A 364 3.55 12.20 5.90
C SER A 364 3.83 10.71 6.01
N ASP A 365 2.78 9.90 6.12
CA ASP A 365 2.97 8.44 6.20
C ASP A 365 3.56 7.87 4.91
N ALA A 366 3.19 8.44 3.76
CA ALA A 366 3.83 8.12 2.48
C ALA A 366 5.33 8.43 2.45
N MET A 367 5.76 9.60 2.95
CA MET A 367 7.20 9.92 3.03
C MET A 367 7.94 8.98 3.99
N LYS A 368 7.33 8.62 5.13
CA LYS A 368 7.91 7.62 6.05
C LYS A 368 8.07 6.28 5.34
N ALA A 369 7.06 5.82 4.60
CA ALA A 369 7.11 4.57 3.84
C ALA A 369 8.24 4.58 2.81
N VAL A 370 8.42 5.68 2.07
CA VAL A 370 9.55 5.84 1.13
C VAL A 370 10.90 5.81 1.86
N HIS A 371 11.02 6.50 3.01
CA HIS A 371 12.24 6.42 3.83
C HIS A 371 12.48 5.00 4.39
N PHE A 372 11.42 4.23 4.66
CA PHE A 372 11.53 2.82 5.04
C PHE A 372 12.11 1.98 3.91
N ALA A 373 11.72 2.28 2.67
CA ALA A 373 12.16 1.64 1.44
C ALA A 373 13.48 2.18 0.85
N ASP A 374 14.24 3.02 1.58
CA ASP A 374 15.53 3.53 1.11
C ASP A 374 16.50 2.38 0.79
N PRO A 375 16.92 2.21 -0.48
CA PRO A 375 17.70 1.06 -0.94
C PRO A 375 19.06 0.95 -0.23
N LEU A 376 19.57 2.02 0.39
CA LEU A 376 20.81 1.98 1.18
C LEU A 376 20.72 1.10 2.43
N LYS A 377 19.51 0.73 2.89
CA LYS A 377 19.32 -0.18 4.03
C LYS A 377 19.59 -1.63 3.66
N HIS A 378 19.23 -2.02 2.44
CA HIS A 378 19.45 -3.35 1.90
C HIS A 378 19.28 -3.29 0.38
N PHE A 379 20.40 -3.22 -0.33
CA PHE A 379 20.41 -2.98 -1.78
C PHE A 379 20.31 -4.27 -2.58
N GLY A 380 19.50 -4.24 -3.64
CA GLY A 380 19.48 -5.25 -4.70
C GLY A 380 18.92 -6.63 -4.32
N PRO A 381 18.71 -7.51 -5.32
CA PRO A 381 18.26 -8.88 -5.11
C PRO A 381 19.30 -9.75 -4.39
N SER A 382 18.83 -10.68 -3.56
CA SER A 382 19.65 -11.67 -2.83
C SER A 382 20.44 -12.60 -3.74
N THR A 383 20.04 -12.75 -5.01
CA THR A 383 20.81 -13.50 -6.03
C THR A 383 22.09 -12.78 -6.45
N GLY A 384 22.30 -11.53 -6.03
CA GLY A 384 23.43 -10.69 -6.42
C GLY A 384 23.38 -10.19 -7.87
N HIS A 385 22.39 -10.63 -8.65
CA HIS A 385 22.29 -10.29 -10.07
C HIS A 385 22.03 -8.79 -10.22
N GLY A 386 22.90 -8.12 -10.97
CA GLY A 386 22.86 -6.68 -11.21
C GLY A 386 23.32 -5.80 -10.04
N SER A 387 23.45 -6.32 -8.81
CA SER A 387 24.06 -5.57 -7.69
C SER A 387 25.58 -5.71 -7.68
N ALA A 388 26.13 -6.85 -8.11
CA ALA A 388 27.58 -7.00 -8.28
C ALA A 388 28.14 -6.02 -9.33
N ASP A 389 27.38 -5.71 -10.38
CA ASP A 389 27.80 -4.81 -11.46
C ASP A 389 28.07 -3.40 -10.96
N ILE A 390 27.27 -2.90 -10.00
CA ILE A 390 27.49 -1.55 -9.43
C ILE A 390 28.70 -1.55 -8.50
N ASP A 391 28.90 -2.61 -7.70
CA ASP A 391 30.06 -2.74 -6.82
C ASP A 391 31.35 -2.78 -7.65
N GLU A 392 31.38 -3.58 -8.72
CA GLU A 392 32.51 -3.65 -9.66
C GLU A 392 32.75 -2.31 -10.36
N ALA A 393 31.69 -1.65 -10.85
CA ALA A 393 31.80 -0.36 -11.49
C ALA A 393 32.38 0.69 -10.53
N LEU A 394 31.87 0.77 -9.30
CA LEU A 394 32.34 1.70 -8.27
C LEU A 394 33.78 1.41 -7.82
N ASP A 395 34.20 0.15 -7.78
CA ASP A 395 35.61 -0.18 -7.47
C ASP A 395 36.56 0.31 -8.56
N GLY A 396 36.13 0.25 -9.83
CA GLY A 396 36.87 0.79 -10.98
C GLY A 396 37.12 2.30 -10.91
N LEU A 397 36.39 3.04 -10.07
CA LEU A 397 36.57 4.47 -9.87
C LEU A 397 37.98 4.80 -9.32
N LYS A 398 38.56 3.92 -8.50
CA LYS A 398 39.93 4.06 -7.98
C LYS A 398 40.99 3.93 -9.08
N ASP A 399 40.65 3.23 -10.17
CA ASP A 399 41.50 3.03 -11.34
C ASP A 399 41.28 4.12 -12.42
N GLY A 400 40.58 5.21 -12.08
CA GLY A 400 40.30 6.31 -13.00
C GLY A 400 39.21 6.02 -14.03
N LYS A 401 38.40 4.97 -13.83
CA LYS A 401 37.23 4.68 -14.68
C LYS A 401 36.04 5.56 -14.30
N TYR A 402 35.01 5.53 -15.14
CA TYR A 402 33.76 6.27 -15.02
C TYR A 402 32.61 5.26 -14.80
N PRO A 403 32.26 4.92 -13.54
CA PRO A 403 31.27 3.88 -13.21
C PRO A 403 29.89 4.10 -13.85
N GLY A 404 29.35 5.31 -13.78
CA GLY A 404 28.09 5.72 -14.38
C GLY A 404 28.12 5.61 -15.90
N ALA A 405 29.19 6.09 -16.56
CA ALA A 405 29.33 5.93 -18.00
C ALA A 405 29.40 4.45 -18.44
N ASP A 406 30.09 3.60 -17.67
CA ASP A 406 30.13 2.15 -17.91
C ASP A 406 28.73 1.53 -17.75
N LEU A 407 28.01 1.85 -16.68
CA LEU A 407 26.65 1.34 -16.45
C LEU A 407 25.66 1.80 -17.53
N VAL A 408 25.74 3.04 -18.01
CA VAL A 408 24.91 3.56 -19.12
C VAL A 408 25.07 2.73 -20.38
N SER A 409 26.26 2.17 -20.63
CA SER A 409 26.51 1.34 -21.81
C SER A 409 25.91 -0.07 -21.72
N ARG A 410 25.59 -0.54 -20.49
CA ARG A 410 25.13 -1.90 -20.20
C ARG A 410 23.65 -1.97 -19.81
N ASP A 411 23.11 -0.90 -19.25
CA ASP A 411 21.76 -0.84 -18.69
C ASP A 411 20.96 0.31 -19.32
N GLU A 412 19.95 -0.05 -20.12
CA GLU A 412 19.08 0.91 -20.81
C GLU A 412 18.33 1.83 -19.84
N ALA A 413 17.90 1.32 -18.68
CA ALA A 413 17.16 2.11 -17.70
C ALA A 413 18.07 3.17 -17.05
N VAL A 414 19.32 2.80 -16.75
CA VAL A 414 20.35 3.76 -16.30
C VAL A 414 20.60 4.79 -17.40
N GLY A 415 20.78 4.36 -18.66
CA GLY A 415 20.98 5.26 -19.80
C GLY A 415 19.81 6.23 -20.05
N ALA A 416 18.57 5.81 -19.80
CA ALA A 416 17.39 6.66 -19.91
C ALA A 416 17.29 7.72 -18.81
N TYR A 417 17.84 7.43 -17.62
CA TYR A 417 17.88 8.37 -16.51
C TYR A 417 19.06 9.34 -16.60
N TRP A 418 20.23 8.82 -16.97
CA TRP A 418 21.51 9.51 -16.95
C TRP A 418 21.55 10.70 -17.90
N GLY A 419 21.89 11.87 -17.35
CA GLY A 419 21.95 13.14 -18.07
C GLY A 419 23.32 13.80 -18.07
N LYS A 420 23.39 14.98 -18.68
CA LYS A 420 24.62 15.79 -18.74
C LYS A 420 25.10 16.25 -17.37
N LEU A 421 24.17 16.57 -16.46
CA LEU A 421 24.52 16.84 -15.06
C LEU A 421 25.20 15.65 -14.40
N ASP A 422 24.67 14.44 -14.59
CA ASP A 422 25.17 13.23 -13.93
C ASP A 422 26.57 12.87 -14.43
N ALA A 423 26.81 12.96 -15.74
CA ALA A 423 28.13 12.85 -16.35
C ALA A 423 29.12 13.91 -15.81
N ARG A 424 28.66 15.17 -15.67
CA ARG A 424 29.49 16.24 -15.14
C ARG A 424 29.85 16.05 -13.66
N ILE A 425 28.91 15.54 -12.86
CA ILE A 425 29.17 15.17 -11.46
C ILE A 425 30.25 14.09 -11.40
N GLU A 426 30.13 13.04 -12.21
CA GLU A 426 31.11 11.95 -12.26
C GLU A 426 32.51 12.42 -12.68
N GLU A 427 32.62 13.28 -13.70
CA GLU A 427 33.90 13.89 -14.10
C GLU A 427 34.59 14.61 -12.94
N ILE A 428 33.82 15.40 -12.17
CA ILE A 428 34.35 16.16 -11.03
C ILE A 428 34.73 15.21 -9.89
N VAL A 429 33.95 14.15 -9.66
CA VAL A 429 34.28 13.12 -8.67
C VAL A 429 35.59 12.43 -9.04
N GLN A 430 35.75 11.99 -10.29
CA GLN A 430 36.99 11.38 -10.78
C GLN A 430 38.18 12.31 -10.60
N GLU A 431 38.06 13.58 -11.01
CA GLU A 431 39.15 14.56 -10.88
C GLU A 431 39.55 14.79 -9.41
N ALA A 432 38.57 14.78 -8.50
CA ALA A 432 38.77 15.03 -7.07
C ALA A 432 39.44 13.88 -6.31
N ILE A 433 39.27 12.65 -6.78
CA ILE A 433 39.76 11.43 -6.09
C ILE A 433 41.04 10.88 -6.72
N ASP A 434 41.31 11.21 -7.98
CA ASP A 434 42.48 10.78 -8.75
C ASP A 434 43.77 10.94 -7.92
N PRO A 435 44.48 9.84 -7.61
CA PRO A 435 45.69 9.88 -6.79
C PRO A 435 46.87 10.52 -7.54
N ASP A 436 46.86 10.48 -8.87
CA ASP A 436 47.95 10.98 -9.73
C ASP A 436 47.84 12.50 -9.96
N LYS A 437 46.69 13.09 -9.64
CA LYS A 437 46.48 14.54 -9.65
C LYS A 437 46.60 15.09 -8.23
N GLU A 438 47.28 16.22 -8.07
CA GLU A 438 47.22 17.01 -6.82
C GLU A 438 45.78 17.54 -6.63
N SER A 439 44.89 16.71 -6.10
CA SER A 439 43.44 16.98 -6.15
C SER A 439 42.97 18.08 -5.20
N GLY A 440 43.88 18.81 -4.55
CA GLY A 440 43.58 19.94 -3.64
C GLY A 440 42.72 19.59 -2.40
N LEU A 441 42.26 18.34 -2.27
CA LEU A 441 41.38 17.85 -1.22
C LEU A 441 42.11 16.91 -0.25
N ALA A 442 41.80 17.04 1.03
CA ALA A 442 42.30 16.16 2.08
C ALA A 442 41.69 14.74 1.97
N LEU A 443 42.39 13.72 2.49
CA LEU A 443 41.95 12.32 2.48
C LEU A 443 40.52 12.12 3.04
N LYS A 444 40.19 12.84 4.13
CA LYS A 444 38.86 12.81 4.73
C LYS A 444 37.78 13.36 3.79
N GLU A 445 38.09 14.42 3.05
CA GLU A 445 37.16 15.02 2.07
C GLU A 445 36.94 14.05 0.90
N ARG A 446 37.99 13.39 0.42
CA ARG A 446 37.90 12.35 -0.64
C ARG A 446 37.05 11.16 -0.19
N SER A 447 37.26 10.66 1.03
CA SER A 447 36.48 9.55 1.60
C SER A 447 34.99 9.90 1.74
N ASN A 448 34.69 11.11 2.21
CA ASN A 448 33.32 11.60 2.28
C ASN A 448 32.68 11.73 0.88
N LEU A 449 33.44 12.20 -0.11
CA LEU A 449 32.97 12.32 -1.49
C LEU A 449 32.68 10.95 -2.12
N LEU A 450 33.56 9.96 -1.91
CA LEU A 450 33.36 8.58 -2.35
C LEU A 450 32.12 7.96 -1.70
N SER A 451 31.95 8.14 -0.39
CA SER A 451 30.76 7.68 0.33
C SER A 451 29.48 8.32 -0.21
N TRP A 452 29.50 9.63 -0.46
CA TRP A 452 28.37 10.33 -1.09
C TRP A 452 28.08 9.82 -2.51
N TYR A 453 29.11 9.64 -3.33
CA TYR A 453 28.94 9.18 -4.72
C TYR A 453 28.45 7.72 -4.77
N GLY A 454 28.90 6.86 -3.86
CA GLY A 454 28.32 5.54 -3.68
C GLY A 454 26.82 5.60 -3.37
N ARG A 455 26.41 6.43 -2.38
CA ARG A 455 24.99 6.64 -2.06
C ARG A 455 24.19 7.12 -3.27
N TYR A 456 24.74 8.06 -4.03
CA TYR A 456 24.17 8.62 -5.25
C TYR A 456 23.92 7.50 -6.29
N MET A 457 24.94 6.68 -6.58
CA MET A 457 24.86 5.61 -7.57
C MET A 457 23.91 4.48 -7.15
N TYR A 458 23.97 3.99 -5.91
CA TYR A 458 23.04 2.94 -5.43
C TYR A 458 21.59 3.40 -5.52
N ARG A 459 21.28 4.63 -5.08
CA ARG A 459 19.91 5.16 -5.17
C ARG A 459 19.46 5.39 -6.61
N LEU A 460 20.35 5.85 -7.49
CA LEU A 460 20.05 6.02 -8.92
C LEU A 460 19.68 4.69 -9.55
N VAL A 461 20.54 3.67 -9.41
CA VAL A 461 20.32 2.33 -9.97
C VAL A 461 19.07 1.69 -9.38
N ALA A 462 18.87 1.82 -8.06
CA ALA A 462 17.66 1.35 -7.41
C ALA A 462 16.39 2.03 -7.94
N LEU A 463 16.40 3.35 -8.16
CA LEU A 463 15.25 4.06 -8.68
C LEU A 463 14.88 3.58 -10.09
N VAL A 464 15.85 3.46 -10.99
CA VAL A 464 15.58 3.10 -12.39
C VAL A 464 15.18 1.64 -12.54
N ARG A 465 15.73 0.74 -11.72
CA ARG A 465 15.36 -0.68 -11.68
C ARG A 465 14.12 -0.95 -10.81
N GLY A 466 13.67 0.04 -10.05
CA GLY A 466 12.53 -0.09 -9.15
C GLY A 466 12.80 -0.99 -7.94
N TRP A 467 14.03 -0.97 -7.42
CA TRP A 467 14.44 -1.77 -6.27
C TRP A 467 14.26 -1.01 -4.95
N PRO A 468 13.25 -1.35 -4.14
CA PRO A 468 13.20 -0.88 -2.76
C PRO A 468 14.27 -1.56 -1.91
N ALA A 469 14.45 -1.06 -0.68
CA ALA A 469 15.10 -1.86 0.37
C ALA A 469 14.46 -3.25 0.47
N TYR A 470 15.28 -4.28 0.63
CA TYR A 470 14.82 -5.66 0.80
C TYR A 470 13.97 -6.18 -0.39
N VAL A 471 14.35 -5.82 -1.62
CA VAL A 471 13.60 -6.20 -2.84
C VAL A 471 13.30 -7.70 -2.95
N SER A 472 14.17 -8.59 -2.47
CA SER A 472 13.89 -10.03 -2.42
C SER A 472 12.70 -10.40 -1.55
N VAL A 473 12.56 -9.77 -0.37
CA VAL A 473 11.43 -10.01 0.54
C VAL A 473 10.14 -9.46 -0.07
N VAL A 474 10.21 -8.30 -0.71
CA VAL A 474 9.07 -7.71 -1.43
C VAL A 474 8.64 -8.61 -2.59
N THR A 475 9.60 -9.16 -3.33
CA THR A 475 9.34 -10.10 -4.44
C THR A 475 8.70 -11.37 -3.91
N ALA A 476 9.25 -11.98 -2.86
CA ALA A 476 8.67 -13.16 -2.22
C ALA A 476 7.24 -12.92 -1.70
N TRP A 477 6.95 -11.70 -1.22
CA TRP A 477 5.59 -11.33 -0.80
C TRP A 477 4.62 -11.32 -1.99
N GLN A 478 5.03 -10.78 -3.14
CA GLN A 478 4.22 -10.77 -4.37
C GLN A 478 4.04 -12.17 -4.96
N GLU A 479 5.08 -13.01 -4.91
CA GLU A 479 5.00 -14.43 -5.29
C GLU A 479 4.02 -15.18 -4.38
N THR A 480 4.10 -14.97 -3.07
CA THR A 480 3.17 -15.55 -2.10
C THR A 480 1.73 -15.09 -2.37
N TRP A 481 1.53 -13.84 -2.79
CA TRP A 481 0.22 -13.35 -3.20
C TRP A 481 -0.30 -14.11 -4.42
N LEU A 482 0.54 -14.38 -5.43
CA LEU A 482 0.16 -15.14 -6.63
C LEU A 482 -0.19 -16.60 -6.30
N ASP A 483 0.58 -17.24 -5.42
CA ASP A 483 0.33 -18.61 -4.97
C ASP A 483 -0.97 -18.73 -4.18
N ALA A 484 -1.20 -17.79 -3.26
CA ALA A 484 -2.42 -17.70 -2.48
C ALA A 484 -3.64 -17.43 -3.36
N PHE A 485 -3.51 -16.55 -4.36
CA PHE A 485 -4.58 -16.23 -5.31
C PHE A 485 -4.96 -17.44 -6.17
N SER A 486 -3.98 -18.19 -6.66
CA SER A 486 -4.19 -19.30 -7.60
C SER A 486 -4.62 -20.60 -6.93
N SER A 487 -4.08 -20.90 -5.75
CA SER A 487 -4.21 -22.22 -5.12
C SER A 487 -4.70 -22.19 -3.67
N GLY A 488 -4.73 -21.00 -3.03
CA GLY A 488 -4.99 -20.85 -1.60
C GLY A 488 -3.90 -21.45 -0.71
N ARG A 489 -2.74 -21.80 -1.28
CA ARG A 489 -1.62 -22.46 -0.59
C ARG A 489 -0.40 -21.55 -0.57
N LEU A 490 0.49 -21.86 0.37
CA LEU A 490 1.81 -21.27 0.48
C LEU A 490 2.85 -22.29 0.00
N ASP A 491 4.05 -21.80 -0.32
CA ASP A 491 5.22 -22.67 -0.41
C ASP A 491 5.42 -23.42 0.92
N ALA A 492 5.75 -24.71 0.85
CA ALA A 492 5.85 -25.58 2.02
C ALA A 492 6.95 -25.11 3.00
N SER A 493 8.07 -24.58 2.48
CA SER A 493 9.14 -24.07 3.34
C SER A 493 8.71 -22.79 4.06
N LEU A 494 7.98 -21.91 3.37
CA LEU A 494 7.42 -20.70 3.97
C LEU A 494 6.35 -21.03 5.01
N GLU A 495 5.47 -22.00 4.73
CA GLU A 495 4.49 -22.50 5.69
C GLU A 495 5.18 -22.99 6.96
N ASP A 496 6.21 -23.83 6.82
CA ASP A 496 6.94 -24.37 7.96
C ASP A 496 7.65 -23.29 8.79
N ALA A 497 8.23 -22.29 8.12
CA ALA A 497 8.89 -21.16 8.79
C ALA A 497 7.89 -20.27 9.54
N ILE A 498 6.71 -20.00 8.96
CA ILE A 498 5.64 -19.26 9.63
C ILE A 498 5.12 -20.05 10.84
N LEU A 499 4.90 -21.36 10.69
CA LEU A 499 4.47 -22.22 11.79
C LEU A 499 5.51 -22.30 12.90
N GLU A 500 6.80 -22.27 12.58
CA GLU A 500 7.87 -22.21 13.57
C GLU A 500 7.84 -20.89 14.38
N ILE A 501 7.50 -19.77 13.73
CA ILE A 501 7.32 -18.48 14.41
C ILE A 501 6.07 -18.48 15.31
N VAL A 502 4.94 -18.96 14.78
CA VAL A 502 3.63 -18.91 15.47
C VAL A 502 3.54 -19.96 16.57
N ALA A 503 3.97 -21.18 16.27
CA ALA A 503 3.87 -22.37 17.12
C ALA A 503 5.21 -23.11 17.24
N PRO A 504 6.25 -22.47 17.81
CA PRO A 504 7.56 -23.09 17.98
C PRO A 504 7.48 -24.36 18.83
N VAL A 505 8.15 -25.41 18.36
CA VAL A 505 8.21 -26.72 19.02
C VAL A 505 9.60 -26.89 19.62
N SER A 506 9.70 -27.36 20.87
CA SER A 506 11.00 -27.65 21.49
C SER A 506 11.70 -28.81 20.76
N GLU A 507 13.04 -28.82 20.77
CA GLU A 507 13.83 -29.89 20.14
C GLU A 507 13.34 -31.30 20.56
N GLY A 508 13.04 -32.14 19.57
CA GLY A 508 12.53 -33.51 19.78
C GLY A 508 11.04 -33.62 20.17
N ALA A 509 10.32 -32.51 20.32
CA ALA A 509 8.88 -32.52 20.54
C ALA A 509 8.09 -32.45 19.22
N HIS A 510 6.82 -32.87 19.25
CA HIS A 510 5.87 -32.75 18.13
C HIS A 510 4.69 -31.82 18.45
N LYS A 511 4.73 -31.17 19.61
CA LYS A 511 3.62 -30.38 20.17
C LYS A 511 4.10 -29.00 20.57
N ALA A 512 3.37 -27.98 20.14
CA ALA A 512 3.52 -26.63 20.64
C ALA A 512 2.78 -26.51 21.97
N MET A 513 3.44 -25.88 22.97
CA MET A 513 2.87 -25.67 24.29
C MET A 513 2.59 -24.18 24.49
N PHE A 514 1.38 -23.84 24.90
CA PHE A 514 0.98 -22.45 25.14
C PHE A 514 0.47 -22.25 26.57
N THR A 515 0.88 -21.14 27.17
CA THR A 515 0.31 -20.66 28.44
C THR A 515 -1.02 -19.96 28.17
N PHE A 516 -2.06 -20.18 29.00
CA PHE A 516 -3.38 -19.58 28.76
C PHE A 516 -4.00 -18.88 29.99
N LEU A 517 -3.43 -19.10 31.18
CA LEU A 517 -3.84 -18.41 32.40
C LEU A 517 -2.98 -17.16 32.70
N GLN A 518 -2.12 -16.78 31.77
CA GLN A 518 -1.29 -15.58 31.88
C GLN A 518 -1.88 -14.45 31.02
N PRO A 519 -1.57 -13.18 31.32
CA PRO A 519 -2.05 -12.05 30.51
C PRO A 519 -1.59 -12.10 29.04
N ARG A 520 -0.59 -12.92 28.72
CA ARG A 520 -0.09 -13.15 27.37
C ARG A 520 0.01 -14.64 27.11
N VAL A 521 -0.37 -15.05 25.90
CA VAL A 521 -0.17 -16.41 25.42
C VAL A 521 1.24 -16.53 24.84
N THR A 522 2.14 -17.13 25.63
CA THR A 522 3.54 -17.35 25.25
C THR A 522 3.82 -18.84 25.07
N GLN A 523 4.91 -19.15 24.37
CA GLN A 523 5.44 -20.51 24.37
C GLN A 523 5.75 -20.97 25.81
N GLY A 524 5.35 -22.18 26.15
CA GLY A 524 5.68 -22.83 27.42
C GLY A 524 6.93 -23.69 27.29
N GLU A 525 7.93 -23.49 28.15
CA GLU A 525 9.12 -24.35 28.25
C GLU A 525 8.77 -25.70 28.89
N PRO A 526 9.03 -26.88 28.31
CA PRO A 526 8.51 -28.18 28.76
C PRO A 526 8.48 -28.41 30.29
N ASN A 527 9.48 -27.92 31.02
CA ASN A 527 9.65 -28.16 32.46
C ASN A 527 9.17 -27.02 33.39
N ALA A 528 8.71 -25.87 32.88
CA ALA A 528 8.33 -24.76 33.75
C ALA A 528 6.96 -24.98 34.46
N PRO A 529 6.79 -24.57 35.72
CA PRO A 529 5.60 -24.88 36.51
C PRO A 529 4.40 -24.00 36.15
N LYS A 530 3.79 -24.24 34.98
CA LYS A 530 2.70 -23.42 34.42
C LYS A 530 1.66 -24.32 33.76
N VAL A 531 0.38 -23.95 33.92
CA VAL A 531 -0.74 -24.59 33.22
C VAL A 531 -0.69 -24.27 31.73
N ARG A 532 -0.80 -25.31 30.90
CA ARG A 532 -0.63 -25.21 29.46
C ARG A 532 -1.66 -26.00 28.69
N ILE A 533 -1.81 -25.60 27.44
CA ILE A 533 -2.50 -26.35 26.42
C ILE A 533 -1.49 -26.82 25.38
N GLU A 534 -1.59 -28.09 25.02
CA GLU A 534 -0.79 -28.71 23.96
C GLU A 534 -1.58 -28.69 22.65
N ILE A 535 -0.96 -28.18 21.58
CA ILE A 535 -1.49 -28.25 20.23
C ILE A 535 -0.46 -28.97 19.34
N PRO A 536 -0.76 -30.18 18.84
CA PRO A 536 0.12 -30.88 17.91
C PRO A 536 0.34 -30.06 16.63
N ARG A 537 1.59 -29.98 16.14
CA ARG A 537 1.88 -29.25 14.90
C ARG A 537 1.14 -29.86 13.70
N ASN A 538 1.01 -31.18 13.66
CA ASN A 538 0.27 -31.90 12.62
C ASN A 538 -1.24 -31.66 12.64
N ASP A 539 -1.79 -31.05 13.69
CA ASP A 539 -3.20 -30.65 13.76
C ASP A 539 -3.42 -29.22 13.24
N MET A 540 -2.36 -28.49 12.89
CA MET A 540 -2.42 -27.15 12.32
C MET A 540 -2.30 -27.25 10.80
N ASN A 541 -3.26 -26.65 10.10
CA ASN A 541 -3.19 -26.45 8.66
C ASN A 541 -3.14 -24.95 8.39
N LEU A 542 -2.06 -24.48 7.75
CA LEU A 542 -1.91 -23.09 7.35
C LEU A 542 -2.32 -22.95 5.88
N SER A 543 -3.24 -22.04 5.61
CA SER A 543 -3.64 -21.68 4.26
C SER A 543 -3.57 -20.16 4.09
N ALA A 544 -3.59 -19.71 2.84
CA ALA A 544 -3.57 -18.29 2.52
C ALA A 544 -4.77 -17.93 1.64
N ARG A 545 -5.34 -16.76 1.91
CA ARG A 545 -6.44 -16.16 1.18
C ARG A 545 -6.02 -14.78 0.72
N VAL A 546 -6.45 -14.39 -0.47
CA VAL A 546 -6.24 -13.03 -0.98
C VAL A 546 -7.50 -12.20 -0.77
N GLU A 547 -7.31 -11.04 -0.14
CA GLU A 547 -8.34 -10.01 -0.01
C GLU A 547 -7.84 -8.70 -0.62
N GLY A 548 -8.19 -8.48 -1.89
CA GLY A 548 -7.72 -7.34 -2.67
C GLY A 548 -6.25 -7.54 -3.01
N ASP A 549 -5.41 -6.63 -2.54
CA ASP A 549 -3.96 -6.77 -2.60
C ASP A 549 -3.33 -7.24 -1.28
N ARG A 550 -4.12 -7.74 -0.34
CA ARG A 550 -3.60 -8.32 0.92
C ARG A 550 -3.59 -9.83 0.88
N VAL A 551 -2.64 -10.41 1.60
CA VAL A 551 -2.59 -11.84 1.88
C VAL A 551 -2.98 -12.05 3.35
N GLU A 552 -4.01 -12.85 3.57
CA GLU A 552 -4.46 -13.30 4.88
C GLU A 552 -4.07 -14.76 5.09
N LEU A 553 -3.41 -15.02 6.22
CA LEU A 553 -3.07 -16.34 6.70
C LEU A 553 -4.22 -16.87 7.55
N GLU A 554 -4.71 -18.05 7.22
CA GLU A 554 -5.72 -18.77 7.97
C GLU A 554 -5.13 -20.04 8.58
N ILE A 555 -5.17 -20.14 9.91
CA ILE A 555 -4.78 -21.35 10.63
C ILE A 555 -6.04 -22.12 11.02
N ARG A 556 -6.16 -23.35 10.53
CA ARG A 556 -7.26 -24.27 10.90
C ARG A 556 -6.73 -25.38 11.79
N LEU A 557 -7.37 -25.55 12.94
CA LEU A 557 -7.11 -26.68 13.82
C LEU A 557 -8.01 -27.86 13.45
N ARG A 558 -7.44 -29.05 13.29
CA ARG A 558 -8.15 -30.29 12.95
C ARG A 558 -9.29 -30.64 13.92
N SER A 559 -9.24 -30.11 15.14
CA SER A 559 -10.26 -30.31 16.19
C SER A 559 -11.56 -29.54 15.96
N GLN A 560 -11.60 -28.59 15.02
CA GLN A 560 -12.81 -27.81 14.70
C GLN A 560 -13.52 -28.34 13.44
N ARG A 561 -14.85 -28.15 13.38
CA ARG A 561 -15.64 -28.41 12.16
C ARG A 561 -15.16 -27.48 11.04
N GLU A 562 -15.14 -28.00 9.81
CA GLU A 562 -14.39 -27.47 8.65
C GLU A 562 -14.73 -26.04 8.20
N ASP A 563 -15.78 -25.38 8.72
CA ASP A 563 -16.30 -24.13 8.14
C ASP A 563 -15.61 -22.84 8.60
N HIS A 564 -14.78 -22.83 9.66
CA HIS A 564 -14.17 -21.59 10.17
C HIS A 564 -12.68 -21.71 10.51
N ALA A 565 -11.90 -20.70 10.13
CA ALA A 565 -10.51 -20.55 10.55
C ALA A 565 -10.41 -20.35 12.07
N SER A 566 -9.50 -21.06 12.72
CA SER A 566 -9.25 -20.96 14.17
C SER A 566 -8.52 -19.67 14.53
N ALA A 567 -7.68 -19.18 13.63
CA ALA A 567 -7.02 -17.89 13.75
C ALA A 567 -6.72 -17.29 12.36
N VAL A 568 -6.79 -15.97 12.25
CA VAL A 568 -6.52 -15.23 11.01
C VAL A 568 -5.57 -14.07 11.29
N THR A 569 -4.58 -13.84 10.42
CA THR A 569 -3.71 -12.66 10.43
C THR A 569 -3.36 -12.23 9.01
N SER A 570 -2.98 -10.98 8.80
CA SER A 570 -2.34 -10.59 7.54
C SER A 570 -0.87 -11.05 7.50
N LEU A 571 -0.43 -11.56 6.35
CA LEU A 571 0.98 -11.72 6.00
C LEU A 571 1.53 -10.37 5.54
N ASP A 572 2.34 -9.75 6.39
CA ASP A 572 3.00 -8.49 6.07
C ASP A 572 4.51 -8.65 5.88
N PHE A 573 5.17 -7.57 5.48
CA PHE A 573 6.61 -7.54 5.25
C PHE A 573 7.41 -8.06 6.46
N HIS A 574 7.05 -7.65 7.67
CA HIS A 574 7.81 -8.02 8.87
C HIS A 574 7.70 -9.51 9.22
N LEU A 575 6.51 -10.11 9.09
CA LEU A 575 6.33 -11.54 9.31
C LEU A 575 7.07 -12.36 8.23
N LEU A 576 6.96 -11.95 6.97
CA LEU A 576 7.63 -12.64 5.87
C LEU A 576 9.15 -12.56 5.99
N ARG A 577 9.68 -11.36 6.28
CA ARG A 577 11.11 -11.15 6.50
C ARG A 577 11.66 -12.07 7.60
N GLU A 578 10.91 -12.21 8.69
CA GLU A 578 11.29 -13.09 9.78
C GLU A 578 11.29 -14.56 9.36
N ALA A 579 10.26 -15.00 8.63
CA ALA A 579 10.16 -16.37 8.12
C ALA A 579 11.32 -16.69 7.16
N MET A 580 11.62 -15.79 6.22
CA MET A 580 12.73 -15.95 5.28
C MET A 580 14.10 -15.99 5.98
N ALA A 581 14.33 -15.14 6.98
CA ALA A 581 15.59 -15.16 7.74
C ALA A 581 15.78 -16.49 8.50
N GLY A 582 14.69 -17.10 8.97
CA GLY A 582 14.70 -18.45 9.54
C GLY A 582 15.10 -19.53 8.53
N LEU A 583 14.59 -19.46 7.30
CA LEU A 583 14.93 -20.39 6.22
C LEU A 583 16.40 -20.31 5.80
N GLU A 584 16.97 -19.10 5.76
CA GLU A 584 18.37 -18.87 5.40
C GLU A 584 19.34 -19.16 6.55
N GLY A 585 18.84 -19.55 7.73
CA GLY A 585 19.66 -19.87 8.91
C GLY A 585 20.32 -18.63 9.55
N HIS A 586 19.85 -17.43 9.22
CA HIS A 586 20.38 -16.16 9.72
C HIS A 586 19.86 -15.78 11.13
N GLY A 587 19.01 -16.61 11.74
CA GLY A 587 18.40 -16.35 13.04
C GLY A 587 17.25 -15.33 12.98
N PHE A 588 16.77 -14.89 14.14
CA PHE A 588 15.67 -13.93 14.25
C PHE A 588 16.13 -12.49 13.95
N THR A 589 15.30 -11.69 13.27
CA THR A 589 15.59 -10.27 12.99
C THR A 589 14.94 -9.35 14.04
N ASP A 590 15.32 -8.07 14.04
CA ASP A 590 14.64 -7.04 14.87
C ASP A 590 13.13 -6.91 14.56
N SER A 591 12.67 -7.45 13.43
CA SER A 591 11.25 -7.47 13.03
C SER A 591 10.39 -8.26 14.02
N ARG A 592 10.97 -9.20 14.76
CA ARG A 592 10.26 -10.00 15.77
C ARG A 592 9.53 -9.14 16.80
N LEU A 593 10.15 -8.05 17.25
CA LEU A 593 9.55 -7.13 18.23
C LEU A 593 8.29 -6.43 17.69
N ILE A 594 8.24 -6.19 16.38
CA ILE A 594 7.11 -5.54 15.70
C ILE A 594 5.94 -6.53 15.55
N ILE A 595 6.24 -7.80 15.26
CA ILE A 595 5.22 -8.82 14.96
C ILE A 595 4.71 -9.58 16.18
N GLU A 596 5.44 -9.61 17.30
CA GLU A 596 5.07 -10.38 18.51
C GLU A 596 3.64 -10.09 19.02
N PRO A 597 3.14 -8.84 19.08
CA PRO A 597 1.75 -8.58 19.51
C PRO A 597 0.68 -9.16 18.58
N ARG A 598 1.00 -9.46 17.31
CA ARG A 598 0.09 -10.16 16.39
C ARG A 598 0.21 -11.66 16.53
N ILE A 599 1.43 -12.17 16.65
CA ILE A 599 1.67 -13.59 16.91
C ILE A 599 0.99 -14.02 18.22
N GLU A 600 1.08 -13.20 19.27
CA GLU A 600 0.42 -13.45 20.54
C GLU A 600 -1.11 -13.53 20.40
N ARG A 601 -1.71 -12.66 19.59
CA ARG A 601 -3.16 -12.73 19.26
C ARG A 601 -3.52 -14.00 18.47
N LEU A 602 -2.68 -14.41 17.53
CA LEU A 602 -2.88 -15.68 16.81
C LEU A 602 -2.84 -16.87 17.77
N ARG A 603 -1.82 -16.93 18.62
CA ARG A 603 -1.68 -17.98 19.64
C ARG A 603 -2.90 -17.99 20.56
N ALA A 604 -3.36 -16.81 21.02
CA ALA A 604 -4.54 -16.70 21.87
C ALA A 604 -5.82 -17.19 21.16
N ALA A 605 -6.01 -16.86 19.88
CA ALA A 605 -7.13 -17.34 19.08
C ALA A 605 -7.10 -18.87 18.91
N MET A 606 -5.92 -19.44 18.61
CA MET A 606 -5.73 -20.90 18.51
C MET A 606 -6.01 -21.61 19.84
N VAL A 607 -5.52 -21.05 20.96
CA VAL A 607 -5.79 -21.57 22.30
C VAL A 607 -7.28 -21.52 22.61
N ALA A 608 -7.94 -20.40 22.33
CA ALA A 608 -9.38 -20.26 22.53
C ALA A 608 -10.16 -21.28 21.69
N ALA A 609 -9.84 -21.39 20.40
CA ALA A 609 -10.43 -22.36 19.48
C ALA A 609 -10.29 -23.79 20.01
N GLN A 610 -9.11 -24.14 20.50
CA GLN A 610 -8.83 -25.45 21.07
C GLN A 610 -9.62 -25.70 22.36
N MET A 611 -9.76 -24.70 23.24
CA MET A 611 -10.56 -24.82 24.47
C MET A 611 -12.05 -25.04 24.18
N HIS A 612 -12.59 -24.43 23.11
CA HIS A 612 -13.98 -24.62 22.70
C HIS A 612 -14.24 -25.97 22.03
N SER A 613 -13.21 -26.61 21.46
CA SER A 613 -13.35 -27.83 20.64
C SER A 613 -13.76 -29.10 21.41
N GLY A 614 -13.92 -29.06 22.74
CA GLY A 614 -14.50 -30.16 23.54
C GLY A 614 -13.75 -31.51 23.53
N GLY A 615 -12.64 -31.64 22.79
CA GLY A 615 -11.91 -32.89 22.61
C GLY A 615 -10.91 -33.19 23.74
N ASP A 616 -11.01 -34.41 24.28
CA ASP A 616 -10.13 -35.14 25.21
C ASP A 616 -9.51 -34.43 26.42
N ARG A 617 -9.81 -34.99 27.61
CA ARG A 617 -9.34 -34.58 28.95
C ARG A 617 -7.81 -34.63 29.15
N ASN A 618 -7.03 -35.17 28.21
CA ASN A 618 -5.58 -35.34 28.32
C ASN A 618 -4.74 -34.18 27.72
N ARG A 619 -5.35 -33.01 27.46
CA ARG A 619 -4.70 -31.87 26.78
C ARG A 619 -4.14 -30.79 27.71
N PHE A 620 -4.49 -30.85 28.99
CA PHE A 620 -4.03 -29.92 30.01
C PHE A 620 -2.88 -30.54 30.77
N ASN A 621 -1.70 -29.95 30.65
CA ASN A 621 -0.55 -30.35 31.43
C ASN A 621 -0.48 -29.44 32.66
N PHE A 622 -0.80 -30.02 33.82
CA PHE A 622 -0.57 -29.40 35.11
C PHE A 622 0.76 -29.94 35.61
N SER A 623 1.78 -29.10 35.64
CA SER A 623 3.00 -29.45 36.35
C SER A 623 2.65 -29.63 37.83
N ASP A 624 2.62 -30.86 38.32
CA ASP A 624 2.57 -31.09 39.75
C ASP A 624 3.79 -30.41 40.37
N ARG A 625 3.53 -29.57 41.39
CA ARG A 625 4.58 -29.25 42.36
C ARG A 625 4.94 -30.58 43.00
N ASN A 626 6.03 -31.20 42.56
CA ASN A 626 6.71 -32.16 43.41
C ASN A 626 7.00 -31.43 44.73
N TYR A 627 6.18 -31.74 45.73
CA TYR A 627 6.54 -31.57 47.11
C TYR A 627 7.87 -32.30 47.26
N ASP A 628 8.90 -31.58 47.70
CA ASP A 628 10.05 -32.18 48.36
C ASP A 628 9.50 -32.97 49.57
N GLU A 629 9.18 -34.23 49.36
CA GLU A 629 9.30 -35.26 50.39
C GLU A 629 10.58 -36.04 50.11
N THR A 630 11.74 -35.40 50.32
CA THR A 630 12.88 -36.14 50.86
C THR A 630 12.56 -36.54 52.28
N ARG A 631 12.10 -37.79 52.39
CA ARG A 631 12.52 -38.72 53.42
C ARG A 631 13.30 -39.85 52.77
#